data_AF-A0A151PF81-F1
#
_entry.id   AF-A0A151PF81-F1
#
_cell.length_a   1.000
_cell.length_b   1.000
_cell.length_c   1.000
_cell.angle_alpha   90.00
_cell.angle_beta   90.00
_cell.angle_gamma   90.00
#
_symmetry.space_group_name_H-M   'P 1'
#
loop_
_entity.id
_entity.type
_entity.pdbx_description
1 polymer ?
#
loop_
_entity_poly.entity_id
_entity_poly.type
_entity_poly.pdbx_seq_one_letter_code
_entity_poly.pdbx_strand_id
1 'polypeptide(L)'
;MYLASQPEELDLGPSLTEESGPDDVELALRLSKDQREQAAELIGEFADVFQETPGEARGVVHRIKTPPGQVIRESWRRIPQRLQSRIKAEIEMMLEKGVICRSHSDWRSPIVVVPKLDGKIHLCVDFRKVNAVAKFDAYPMPRVDELVENIGKARYISTLDLTKGYWQVPLAPEDQEKTAFATPWGLLQFQRMPFGLHGAAATFQRLMDRVLAPHMDYAAAYIDDIIYTEEWANHLQALRAVIHDLRRKAPGCVKKGQEEPPNPIEFEVMKIFLGSYMKNYLQ
;
A
#
# COMPACT_ATOMS: atom_id res chain seq x y z
N MET A 1 -10.81 -15.89 37.16
CA MET A 1 -10.52 -17.09 36.35
C MET A 1 -11.66 -17.22 35.36
N TYR A 2 -11.50 -16.62 34.18
CA TYR A 2 -12.38 -16.82 33.02
C TYR A 2 -11.42 -16.99 31.84
N LEU A 3 -11.34 -18.23 31.36
CA LEU A 3 -10.59 -18.64 30.20
C LEU A 3 -11.33 -18.11 28.96
N ALA A 4 -10.78 -17.07 28.33
CA ALA A 4 -11.21 -16.67 27.00
C ALA A 4 -10.55 -17.63 26.00
N SER A 5 -11.38 -18.54 25.49
CA SER A 5 -11.15 -19.32 24.28
C SER A 5 -10.62 -18.42 23.16
N GLN A 6 -9.62 -18.94 22.45
CA GLN A 6 -8.93 -18.32 21.31
C GLN A 6 -9.92 -17.61 20.36
N PRO A 7 -9.66 -16.36 19.97
CA PRO A 7 -10.26 -15.83 18.76
C PRO A 7 -9.49 -16.41 17.57
N GLU A 8 -10.23 -17.09 16.70
CA GLU A 8 -9.80 -17.51 15.37
C GLU A 8 -8.97 -16.41 14.70
N GLU A 9 -7.78 -16.80 14.25
CA GLU A 9 -6.89 -15.96 13.45
C GLU A 9 -7.72 -15.36 12.31
N LEU A 10 -7.92 -14.04 12.37
CA LEU A 10 -8.29 -13.28 11.20
C LEU A 10 -7.06 -13.40 10.28
N ASP A 11 -7.12 -14.31 9.32
CA ASP A 11 -6.12 -14.53 8.27
C ASP A 11 -6.06 -13.30 7.37
N LEU A 12 -5.44 -12.25 7.93
CA LEU A 12 -4.85 -11.16 7.17
C LEU A 12 -3.58 -11.79 6.62
N GLY A 13 -3.59 -12.06 5.30
CA GLY A 13 -2.50 -12.67 4.57
C GLY A 13 -1.12 -12.08 4.90
N PRO A 14 -0.04 -12.72 4.41
CA PRO A 14 1.28 -12.68 5.02
C PRO A 14 1.67 -11.27 5.48
N SER A 15 1.82 -11.10 6.79
CA SER A 15 2.44 -9.91 7.35
C SER A 15 3.86 -9.85 6.79
N LEU A 16 4.08 -8.99 5.80
CA LEU A 16 5.40 -8.67 5.28
C LEU A 16 6.19 -8.05 6.44
N THR A 17 6.99 -8.88 7.09
CA THR A 17 7.99 -8.46 8.04
C THR A 17 8.99 -7.59 7.30
N GLU A 18 8.99 -6.29 7.60
CA GLU A 18 10.10 -5.37 7.37
C GLU A 18 11.35 -5.89 8.12
N GLU A 19 12.12 -6.78 7.51
CA GLU A 19 13.58 -6.85 7.56
C GLU A 19 14.00 -7.68 6.34
N SER A 20 14.79 -7.10 5.44
CA SER A 20 15.42 -7.84 4.35
C SER A 20 16.28 -8.96 4.96
N GLY A 21 15.76 -10.19 4.90
CA GLY A 21 16.37 -11.34 5.51
C GLY A 21 17.64 -11.80 4.76
N PRO A 22 18.42 -12.72 5.35
CA PRO A 22 19.56 -13.34 4.66
C PRO A 22 19.18 -13.96 3.29
N ASP A 23 17.92 -14.35 3.13
CA ASP A 23 17.37 -14.88 1.87
C ASP A 23 17.25 -13.81 0.77
N ASP A 24 16.88 -12.56 1.11
CA ASP A 24 16.79 -11.45 0.13
C ASP A 24 18.17 -11.08 -0.43
N VAL A 25 19.22 -11.21 0.40
CA VAL A 25 20.62 -11.00 0.00
C VAL A 25 21.09 -12.16 -0.88
N GLU A 26 20.66 -13.40 -0.62
CA GLU A 26 21.00 -14.58 -1.42
C GLU A 26 20.37 -14.55 -2.84
N LEU A 27 19.21 -13.89 -2.97
CA LEU A 27 18.45 -13.81 -4.22
C LEU A 27 19.06 -12.83 -5.25
N ALA A 28 19.69 -11.74 -4.80
CA ALA A 28 20.49 -10.85 -5.64
C ALA A 28 21.84 -11.46 -6.07
N LEU A 29 22.34 -12.49 -5.36
CA LEU A 29 23.65 -13.10 -5.61
C LEU A 29 23.68 -14.02 -6.85
N ARG A 30 22.52 -14.52 -7.33
CA ARG A 30 22.44 -15.44 -8.49
C ARG A 30 22.34 -14.76 -9.85
N LEU A 31 22.14 -13.45 -9.88
CA LEU A 31 22.32 -12.66 -11.10
C LEU A 31 23.82 -12.61 -11.47
N SER A 32 24.13 -12.55 -12.77
CA SER A 32 25.51 -12.28 -13.18
C SER A 32 25.95 -10.90 -12.72
N LYS A 33 27.26 -10.66 -12.68
CA LYS A 33 27.79 -9.32 -12.34
C LYS A 33 27.22 -8.25 -13.28
N ASP A 34 27.20 -8.53 -14.58
CA ASP A 34 26.65 -7.61 -15.60
C ASP A 34 25.16 -7.34 -15.38
N GLN A 35 24.37 -8.36 -15.01
CA GLN A 35 22.94 -8.19 -14.71
C GLN A 35 22.70 -7.31 -13.50
N ARG A 36 23.51 -7.46 -12.44
CA ARG A 36 23.43 -6.58 -11.27
C ARG A 36 23.80 -5.14 -11.61
N GLU A 37 24.83 -4.93 -12.43
CA GLU A 37 25.23 -3.59 -12.87
C GLU A 37 24.12 -2.92 -13.70
N GLN A 38 23.49 -3.65 -14.63
CA GLN A 38 22.37 -3.15 -15.43
C GLN A 38 21.12 -2.83 -14.59
N ALA A 39 20.81 -3.67 -13.60
CA ALA A 39 19.72 -3.39 -12.67
C ALA A 39 20.01 -2.17 -11.80
N ALA A 40 21.25 -2.01 -11.31
CA ALA A 40 21.66 -0.85 -10.53
C ALA A 40 21.64 0.44 -11.36
N GLU A 41 22.04 0.38 -12.64
CA GLU A 41 21.93 1.51 -13.57
C GLU A 41 20.47 1.94 -13.76
N LEU A 42 19.56 0.97 -13.94
CA LEU A 42 18.13 1.25 -14.03
C LEU A 42 17.58 1.89 -12.74
N ILE A 43 17.94 1.37 -11.57
CA ILE A 43 17.54 1.98 -10.29
C ILE A 43 18.06 3.41 -10.19
N GLY A 44 19.31 3.64 -10.61
CA GLY A 44 19.92 4.97 -10.66
C GLY A 44 19.20 5.94 -11.61
N GLU A 45 18.73 5.45 -12.78
CA GLU A 45 17.93 6.22 -13.75
C GLU A 45 16.61 6.73 -13.15
N PHE A 46 16.00 5.94 -12.26
CA PHE A 46 14.72 6.21 -11.61
C PHE A 46 14.86 6.52 -10.12
N ALA A 47 16.01 7.02 -9.67
CA ALA A 47 16.26 7.30 -8.25
C ALA A 47 15.24 8.29 -7.63
N ASP A 48 14.56 9.08 -8.45
CA ASP A 48 13.56 10.05 -8.01
C ASP A 48 12.25 9.42 -7.51
N VAL A 49 11.94 8.16 -7.87
CA VAL A 49 10.75 7.45 -7.40
C VAL A 49 11.00 6.50 -6.23
N PHE A 50 12.25 6.40 -5.75
CA PHE A 50 12.61 5.60 -4.59
C PHE A 50 12.76 6.50 -3.35
N GLN A 51 11.64 7.04 -2.85
CA GLN A 51 11.63 7.90 -1.66
C GLN A 51 10.87 7.27 -0.47
N GLU A 52 11.29 7.63 0.74
CA GLU A 52 10.61 7.22 2.00
C GLU A 52 9.28 7.96 2.25
N THR A 53 9.02 9.04 1.51
CA THR A 53 7.78 9.81 1.64
C THR A 53 6.80 9.33 0.59
N PRO A 54 5.57 8.92 0.97
CA PRO A 54 4.58 8.49 -0.01
C PRO A 54 4.24 9.65 -0.94
N GLY A 55 4.25 9.37 -2.25
CA GLY A 55 3.79 10.31 -3.25
C GLY A 55 2.27 10.40 -3.32
N GLU A 56 1.74 10.88 -4.46
CA GLU A 56 0.30 10.97 -4.69
C GLU A 56 -0.10 10.34 -6.02
N ALA A 57 -0.85 9.25 -5.96
CA ALA A 57 -1.48 8.63 -7.11
C ALA A 57 -2.58 9.52 -7.69
N ARG A 58 -2.48 9.83 -8.99
CA ARG A 58 -3.47 10.63 -9.72
C ARG A 58 -4.51 9.75 -10.42
N GLY A 59 -5.70 10.30 -10.67
CA GLY A 59 -6.75 9.61 -11.43
C GLY A 59 -7.53 8.53 -10.64
N VAL A 60 -7.19 8.34 -9.37
CA VAL A 60 -7.94 7.52 -8.43
C VAL A 60 -8.15 8.31 -7.14
N VAL A 61 -9.35 8.19 -6.59
CA VAL A 61 -9.74 8.77 -5.31
C VAL A 61 -10.53 7.70 -4.57
N HIS A 62 -10.16 7.42 -3.33
CA HIS A 62 -10.94 6.50 -2.50
C HIS A 62 -12.18 7.21 -1.96
N ARG A 63 -13.33 6.52 -2.05
CA ARG A 63 -14.63 7.04 -1.64
C ARG A 63 -15.29 6.08 -0.65
N ILE A 64 -15.87 6.63 0.40
CA ILE A 64 -16.53 5.87 1.47
C ILE A 64 -18.03 6.14 1.39
N LYS A 65 -18.74 5.39 0.54
CA LYS A 65 -20.18 5.59 0.34
C LYS A 65 -20.95 5.07 1.55
N THR A 66 -21.65 5.94 2.25
CA THR A 66 -22.51 5.58 3.40
C THR A 66 -23.95 6.03 3.14
N PRO A 67 -24.96 5.39 3.77
CA PRO A 67 -26.31 5.92 3.75
C PRO A 67 -26.36 7.36 4.31
N PRO A 68 -27.24 8.25 3.78
CA PRO A 68 -27.37 9.61 4.28
C PRO A 68 -27.68 9.67 5.78
N GLY A 69 -27.07 10.63 6.48
CA GLY A 69 -27.33 10.89 7.91
C GLY A 69 -26.69 9.90 8.89
N GLN A 70 -25.92 8.91 8.41
CA GLN A 70 -25.16 8.02 9.29
C GLN A 70 -23.99 8.76 9.94
N VAL A 71 -23.75 8.48 11.21
CA VAL A 71 -22.61 8.99 11.98
C VAL A 71 -22.18 7.92 12.99
N ILE A 72 -20.88 7.72 13.12
CA ILE A 72 -20.31 6.76 14.08
C ILE A 72 -19.50 7.52 15.12
N ARG A 73 -19.86 7.38 16.39
CA ARG A 73 -19.20 8.06 17.52
C ARG A 73 -18.73 7.06 18.57
N GLU A 74 -17.69 6.31 18.25
CA GLU A 74 -17.12 5.34 19.19
C GLU A 74 -16.32 6.03 20.29
N SER A 75 -16.33 5.49 21.50
CA SER A 75 -15.46 5.98 22.57
C SER A 75 -14.01 5.61 22.29
N TRP A 76 -13.10 6.56 22.51
CA TRP A 76 -11.66 6.29 22.44
C TRP A 76 -11.24 5.27 23.50
N ARG A 77 -10.22 4.46 23.16
CA ARG A 77 -9.71 3.39 24.03
C ARG A 77 -8.63 3.94 24.96
N ARG A 78 -8.50 3.35 26.15
CA ARG A 78 -7.41 3.69 27.09
C ARG A 78 -6.07 3.29 26.48
N ILE A 79 -5.14 4.24 26.43
CA ILE A 79 -3.79 4.04 25.92
C ILE A 79 -2.83 3.82 27.10
N PRO A 80 -2.07 2.70 27.13
CA PRO A 80 -1.01 2.50 28.11
C PRO A 80 0.04 3.62 28.05
N GLN A 81 0.46 4.15 29.20
CA GLN A 81 1.39 5.29 29.28
C GLN A 81 2.70 5.02 28.53
N ARG A 82 3.21 3.77 28.58
CA ARG A 82 4.41 3.33 27.87
C ARG A 82 4.35 3.49 26.34
N LEU A 83 3.15 3.54 25.76
CA LEU A 83 2.96 3.68 24.31
C LEU A 83 2.70 5.13 23.87
N GLN A 84 2.40 6.04 24.82
CA GLN A 84 1.97 7.39 24.48
C GLN A 84 3.01 8.18 23.69
N SER A 85 4.29 8.09 24.07
CA SER A 85 5.37 8.78 23.35
C SER A 85 5.50 8.29 21.90
N ARG A 86 5.40 6.97 21.68
CA ARG A 86 5.48 6.35 20.35
C ARG A 86 4.29 6.72 19.48
N ILE A 87 3.07 6.69 20.04
CA ILE A 87 1.86 7.07 19.31
C ILE A 87 1.92 8.55 18.92
N LYS A 88 2.39 9.40 19.83
CA LYS A 88 2.53 10.83 19.55
C LYS A 88 3.53 11.08 18.42
N ALA A 89 4.69 10.42 18.44
CA ALA A 89 5.67 10.51 17.37
C ALA A 89 5.11 10.04 16.01
N GLU A 90 4.36 8.94 15.99
CA GLU A 90 3.71 8.45 14.77
C GLU A 90 2.68 9.47 14.22
N ILE A 91 1.86 10.06 15.09
CA ILE A 91 0.89 11.10 14.70
C ILE A 91 1.60 12.34 14.15
N GLU A 92 2.68 12.78 14.78
CA GLU A 92 3.45 13.94 14.32
C GLU A 92 4.07 13.68 12.94
N MET A 93 4.64 12.49 12.72
CA MET A 93 5.15 12.07 11.41
C MET A 93 4.03 12.01 10.35
N MET A 94 2.86 11.48 10.68
CA MET A 94 1.72 11.44 9.75
C MET A 94 1.17 12.84 9.43
N LEU A 95 1.21 13.77 10.39
CA LEU A 95 0.84 15.18 10.17
C LEU A 95 1.84 15.87 9.25
N GLU A 96 3.14 15.70 9.50
CA GLU A 96 4.23 16.26 8.69
C GLU A 96 4.17 15.75 7.25
N LYS A 97 3.92 14.45 7.06
CA LYS A 97 3.74 13.84 5.73
C LYS A 97 2.38 14.16 5.08
N GLY A 98 1.50 14.94 5.71
CA GLY A 98 0.19 15.30 5.17
C GLY A 98 -0.80 14.14 5.03
N VAL A 99 -0.54 13.00 5.66
CA VAL A 99 -1.40 11.80 5.62
C VAL A 99 -2.69 12.03 6.41
N ILE A 100 -2.58 12.77 7.52
CA ILE A 100 -3.69 13.17 8.39
C ILE A 100 -3.70 14.68 8.62
N CYS A 101 -4.84 15.21 9.05
CA CYS A 101 -5.00 16.59 9.47
C CYS A 101 -5.90 16.69 10.72
N ARG A 102 -5.94 17.86 11.35
CA ARG A 102 -6.87 18.16 12.45
C ARG A 102 -8.30 18.13 11.93
N SER A 103 -9.21 17.58 12.74
CA SER A 103 -10.60 17.37 12.34
C SER A 103 -11.58 18.02 13.31
N HIS A 104 -12.73 18.43 12.76
CA HIS A 104 -13.94 18.84 13.47
C HIS A 104 -15.12 17.91 13.14
N SER A 105 -14.82 16.69 12.68
CA SER A 105 -15.80 15.71 12.21
C SER A 105 -16.78 15.28 13.30
N ASP A 106 -18.02 15.02 12.88
CA ASP A 106 -19.03 14.37 13.71
C ASP A 106 -18.78 12.87 13.90
N TRP A 107 -17.91 12.29 13.08
CA TRP A 107 -17.48 10.90 13.16
C TRP A 107 -16.28 10.74 14.09
N ARG A 108 -16.17 9.56 14.70
CA ARG A 108 -15.07 9.22 15.59
C ARG A 108 -14.94 7.71 15.69
N SER A 109 -13.83 7.18 15.19
CA SER A 109 -13.38 5.80 15.38
C SER A 109 -12.25 5.74 16.40
N PRO A 110 -12.09 4.63 17.15
CA PRO A 110 -11.01 4.49 18.12
C PRO A 110 -9.72 4.02 17.44
N ILE A 111 -8.57 4.42 17.99
CA ILE A 111 -7.28 3.87 17.56
C ILE A 111 -7.04 2.47 18.15
N VAL A 112 -6.24 1.68 17.43
CA VAL A 112 -5.70 0.38 17.82
C VAL A 112 -4.20 0.43 17.58
N VAL A 113 -3.42 -0.01 18.56
CA VAL A 113 -1.95 0.02 18.48
C VAL A 113 -1.46 -1.42 18.48
N VAL A 114 -0.82 -1.81 17.39
CA VAL A 114 -0.25 -3.15 17.22
C VAL A 114 1.26 -3.03 17.40
N PRO A 115 1.88 -3.73 18.37
CA PRO A 115 3.33 -3.74 18.51
C PRO A 115 3.97 -4.54 17.37
N LYS A 116 5.05 -4.01 16.79
CA LYS A 116 5.91 -4.77 15.88
C LYS A 116 6.96 -5.58 16.65
N LEU A 117 7.55 -6.59 16.01
CA LEU A 117 8.63 -7.42 16.58
C LEU A 117 9.91 -6.61 16.86
N ASP A 118 10.22 -5.63 16.01
CA ASP A 118 11.34 -4.68 16.16
C ASP A 118 11.14 -3.66 17.31
N GLY A 119 10.02 -3.77 18.03
CA GLY A 119 9.66 -2.85 19.09
C GLY A 119 9.07 -1.54 18.61
N LYS A 120 8.84 -1.30 17.31
CA LYS A 120 8.01 -0.18 16.82
C LYS A 120 6.51 -0.46 17.03
N ILE A 121 5.67 0.46 16.56
CA ILE A 121 4.21 0.32 16.62
C ILE A 121 3.60 0.53 15.23
N HIS A 122 2.49 -0.14 14.96
CA HIS A 122 1.54 0.22 13.92
C HIS A 122 0.35 0.93 14.57
N LEU A 123 0.13 2.18 14.18
CA LEU A 123 -1.06 2.94 14.56
C LEU A 123 -2.17 2.65 13.55
N CYS A 124 -3.17 1.90 13.98
CA CYS A 124 -4.35 1.58 13.18
C CYS A 124 -5.58 2.29 13.73
N VAL A 125 -6.61 2.44 12.90
CA VAL A 125 -7.93 2.90 13.32
C VAL A 125 -8.92 1.77 13.12
N ASP A 126 -9.76 1.53 14.14
CA ASP A 126 -10.77 0.49 14.11
C ASP A 126 -11.98 0.96 13.27
N PHE A 127 -11.91 0.72 11.96
CA PHE A 127 -12.97 1.09 11.03
C PHE A 127 -14.10 0.05 10.95
N ARG A 128 -14.17 -0.95 11.84
CA ARG A 128 -15.18 -2.03 11.72
C ARG A 128 -16.60 -1.49 11.64
N LYS A 129 -16.96 -0.49 12.45
CA LYS A 129 -18.30 0.11 12.37
C LYS A 129 -18.51 0.94 11.11
N VAL A 130 -17.48 1.66 10.64
CA VAL A 130 -17.52 2.40 9.36
C VAL A 130 -17.75 1.41 8.22
N ASN A 131 -17.01 0.31 8.21
CA ASN A 131 -17.11 -0.76 7.22
C ASN A 131 -18.47 -1.45 7.22
N ALA A 132 -19.12 -1.58 8.38
CA ALA A 132 -20.44 -2.19 8.50
C ALA A 132 -21.56 -1.37 7.83
N VAL A 133 -21.38 -0.04 7.69
CA VAL A 133 -22.36 0.86 7.04
C VAL A 133 -21.92 1.30 5.65
N ALA A 134 -20.63 1.17 5.33
CA ALA A 134 -20.09 1.54 4.03
C ALA A 134 -20.54 0.56 2.94
N LYS A 135 -20.81 1.11 1.75
CA LYS A 135 -21.09 0.37 0.53
C LYS A 135 -19.88 0.46 -0.38
N PHE A 136 -19.50 -0.67 -0.94
CA PHE A 136 -18.37 -0.80 -1.84
C PHE A 136 -18.82 -1.61 -3.06
N ASP A 137 -18.10 -1.45 -4.16
CA ASP A 137 -18.27 -2.26 -5.35
C ASP A 137 -17.47 -3.57 -5.22
N ALA A 138 -18.03 -4.65 -5.78
CA ALA A 138 -17.38 -5.96 -5.82
C ALA A 138 -16.37 -6.00 -6.99
N TYR A 139 -15.37 -5.12 -6.94
CA TYR A 139 -14.29 -5.13 -7.93
C TYR A 139 -13.54 -6.47 -7.83
N PRO A 140 -13.30 -7.18 -8.95
CA PRO A 140 -12.67 -8.49 -8.92
C PRO A 140 -11.21 -8.35 -8.48
N MET A 141 -10.79 -9.23 -7.59
CA MET A 141 -9.37 -9.48 -7.37
C MET A 141 -8.92 -10.55 -8.38
N PRO A 142 -7.71 -10.43 -8.96
CA PRO A 142 -7.18 -11.45 -9.83
C PRO A 142 -7.08 -12.80 -9.08
N ARG A 143 -7.33 -13.89 -9.81
CA ARG A 143 -7.19 -15.23 -9.25
C ARG A 143 -5.72 -15.62 -9.17
N VAL A 144 -5.30 -16.17 -8.03
CA VAL A 144 -3.95 -16.72 -7.84
C VAL A 144 -3.60 -17.73 -8.93
N ASP A 145 -4.54 -18.62 -9.26
CA ASP A 145 -4.34 -19.69 -10.22
C ASP A 145 -3.86 -19.16 -11.58
N GLU A 146 -4.51 -18.11 -12.09
CA GLU A 146 -4.19 -17.49 -13.39
C GLU A 146 -2.80 -16.82 -13.36
N LEU A 147 -2.46 -16.20 -12.24
CA LEU A 147 -1.15 -15.58 -12.06
C LEU A 147 -0.02 -16.63 -12.02
N VAL A 148 -0.22 -17.73 -11.31
CA VAL A 148 0.76 -18.82 -11.20
C VAL A 148 1.01 -19.47 -12.55
N GLU A 149 -0.04 -19.65 -13.37
CA GLU A 149 0.10 -20.16 -14.74
C GLU A 149 0.95 -19.24 -15.63
N ASN A 150 0.72 -17.92 -15.56
CA ASN A 150 1.47 -16.93 -16.33
C ASN A 150 2.93 -16.84 -15.87
N ILE A 151 3.18 -16.84 -14.56
CA ILE A 151 4.52 -16.85 -13.97
C ILE A 151 5.26 -18.16 -14.24
N GLY A 152 4.54 -19.28 -14.42
CA GLY A 152 5.11 -20.62 -14.52
C GLY A 152 6.15 -20.80 -15.63
N LYS A 153 6.13 -19.95 -16.66
CA LYS A 153 7.07 -19.96 -17.78
C LYS A 153 8.22 -18.95 -17.61
N ALA A 154 8.11 -18.00 -16.70
CA ALA A 154 9.08 -16.94 -16.53
C ALA A 154 10.40 -17.44 -15.93
N ARG A 155 11.50 -16.84 -16.41
CA ARG A 155 12.85 -17.06 -15.88
C ARG A 155 13.27 -15.96 -14.92
N TYR A 156 12.78 -14.74 -15.13
CA TYR A 156 13.01 -13.56 -14.30
C TYR A 156 11.68 -13.05 -13.81
N ILE A 157 11.61 -12.77 -12.51
CA ILE A 157 10.43 -12.23 -11.86
C ILE A 157 10.92 -11.04 -11.02
N SER A 158 10.20 -9.94 -11.04
CA SER A 158 10.44 -8.82 -10.15
C SER A 158 9.16 -8.46 -9.43
N THR A 159 9.30 -8.03 -8.18
CA THR A 159 8.22 -7.39 -7.44
C THR A 159 8.60 -5.94 -7.17
N LEU A 160 7.63 -5.04 -7.36
CA LEU A 160 7.73 -3.64 -6.97
C LEU A 160 6.87 -3.42 -5.73
N ASP A 161 7.49 -2.99 -4.64
CA ASP A 161 6.79 -2.63 -3.42
C ASP A 161 6.64 -1.11 -3.33
N LEU A 162 5.41 -0.64 -3.11
CA LEU A 162 5.06 0.77 -3.09
C LEU A 162 5.17 1.33 -1.67
N THR A 163 5.93 2.41 -1.48
CA THR A 163 6.10 3.07 -0.17
C THR A 163 4.76 3.45 0.41
N LYS A 164 4.33 2.69 1.43
CA LYS A 164 3.02 2.86 2.08
C LYS A 164 1.90 3.05 1.04
N GLY A 165 1.80 2.18 0.05
CA GLY A 165 0.98 2.36 -1.17
C GLY A 165 -0.42 2.94 -0.96
N TYR A 166 -1.14 2.57 0.10
CA TYR A 166 -2.46 3.16 0.39
C TYR A 166 -2.41 4.66 0.70
N TRP A 167 -1.37 5.15 1.37
CA TRP A 167 -1.21 6.57 1.66
C TRP A 167 -0.93 7.41 0.42
N GLN A 168 -0.64 6.78 -0.72
CA GLN A 168 -0.51 7.48 -1.99
C GLN A 168 -1.87 7.77 -2.64
N VAL A 169 -2.93 7.06 -2.25
CA VAL A 169 -4.28 7.28 -2.79
C VAL A 169 -4.99 8.38 -2.00
N PRO A 170 -5.40 9.49 -2.63
CA PRO A 170 -6.17 10.53 -1.94
C PRO A 170 -7.57 10.04 -1.55
N LEU A 171 -8.05 10.49 -0.39
CA LEU A 171 -9.45 10.37 0.00
C LEU A 171 -10.27 11.50 -0.62
N ALA A 172 -11.50 11.21 -1.02
CA ALA A 172 -12.45 12.25 -1.42
C ALA A 172 -12.65 13.24 -0.25
N PRO A 173 -12.55 14.57 -0.46
CA PRO A 173 -12.67 15.56 0.61
C PRO A 173 -13.93 15.39 1.47
N GLU A 174 -15.06 15.07 0.83
CA GLU A 174 -16.35 14.81 1.47
C GLU A 174 -16.39 13.53 2.32
N ASP A 175 -15.46 12.60 2.11
CA ASP A 175 -15.39 11.33 2.82
C ASP A 175 -14.30 11.31 3.91
N GLN A 176 -13.40 12.29 3.93
CA GLN A 176 -12.33 12.38 4.93
C GLN A 176 -12.88 12.39 6.36
N GLU A 177 -14.00 13.08 6.60
CA GLU A 177 -14.63 13.16 7.91
C GLU A 177 -14.95 11.78 8.50
N LYS A 178 -15.29 10.80 7.65
CA LYS A 178 -15.67 9.42 8.03
C LYS A 178 -14.50 8.62 8.58
N THR A 179 -13.28 9.07 8.31
CA THR A 179 -12.04 8.48 8.79
C THR A 179 -11.55 9.08 10.10
N ALA A 180 -12.31 10.01 10.68
CA ALA A 180 -11.90 10.70 11.89
C ALA A 180 -11.68 9.75 13.07
N PHE A 181 -10.60 9.98 13.81
CA PHE A 181 -10.21 9.20 14.97
C PHE A 181 -9.74 10.10 16.11
N ALA A 182 -10.01 9.66 17.34
CA ALA A 182 -9.70 10.43 18.53
C ALA A 182 -8.48 9.89 19.27
N THR A 183 -7.69 10.82 19.77
CA THR A 183 -6.50 10.59 20.59
C THR A 183 -6.58 11.50 21.83
N PRO A 184 -5.77 11.24 22.89
CA PRO A 184 -5.66 12.18 24.00
C PRO A 184 -5.27 13.60 23.59
N TRP A 185 -4.69 13.77 22.39
CA TRP A 185 -4.17 15.05 21.89
C TRP A 185 -5.09 15.69 20.83
N GLY A 186 -6.32 15.21 20.69
CA GLY A 186 -7.34 15.79 19.81
C GLY A 186 -7.90 14.82 18.77
N LEU A 187 -8.82 15.37 17.96
CA LEU A 187 -9.46 14.68 16.85
C LEU A 187 -8.68 14.94 15.56
N LEU A 188 -8.42 13.87 14.82
CA LEU A 188 -7.67 13.86 13.56
C LEU A 188 -8.49 13.11 12.51
N GLN A 189 -8.25 13.38 11.23
CA GLN A 189 -8.84 12.62 10.12
C GLN A 189 -7.79 12.38 9.04
N PHE A 190 -8.00 11.37 8.20
CA PHE A 190 -7.11 11.08 7.09
C PHE A 190 -7.44 11.95 5.86
N GLN A 191 -6.38 12.37 5.17
CA GLN A 191 -6.44 12.97 3.83
C GLN A 191 -6.12 11.96 2.72
N ARG A 192 -5.42 10.88 3.10
CA ARG A 192 -5.02 9.76 2.24
C ARG A 192 -5.72 8.49 2.70
N MET A 193 -5.86 7.49 1.82
CA MET A 193 -6.56 6.25 2.15
C MET A 193 -5.86 5.48 3.29
N PRO A 194 -6.48 5.32 4.48
CA PRO A 194 -5.90 4.53 5.55
C PRO A 194 -6.09 3.03 5.32
N PHE A 195 -5.26 2.25 5.99
CA PHE A 195 -5.47 0.81 6.16
C PHE A 195 -6.76 0.52 6.95
N GLY A 196 -7.37 -0.64 6.68
CA GLY A 196 -8.52 -1.14 7.44
C GLY A 196 -9.90 -0.66 6.94
N LEU A 197 -9.96 0.20 5.92
CA LEU A 197 -11.22 0.53 5.25
C LEU A 197 -11.66 -0.57 4.29
N HIS A 198 -12.96 -0.86 4.28
CA HIS A 198 -13.53 -1.76 3.30
C HIS A 198 -13.44 -1.14 1.90
N GLY A 199 -12.99 -1.93 0.91
CA GLY A 199 -12.85 -1.47 -0.48
C GLY A 199 -11.58 -0.66 -0.76
N ALA A 200 -10.70 -0.46 0.23
CA ALA A 200 -9.37 0.12 0.02
C ALA A 200 -8.55 -0.74 -0.95
N ALA A 201 -8.51 -2.06 -0.72
CA ALA A 201 -7.85 -3.02 -1.61
C ALA A 201 -8.42 -2.96 -3.04
N ALA A 202 -9.75 -2.93 -3.20
CA ALA A 202 -10.38 -2.80 -4.52
C ALA A 202 -10.03 -1.48 -5.23
N THR A 203 -9.92 -0.38 -4.49
CA THR A 203 -9.51 0.92 -5.04
C THR A 203 -8.06 0.88 -5.51
N PHE A 204 -7.19 0.27 -4.71
CA PHE A 204 -5.78 0.10 -5.03
C PHE A 204 -5.57 -0.85 -6.21
N GLN A 205 -6.26 -1.99 -6.23
CA GLN A 205 -6.24 -2.93 -7.36
C GLN A 205 -6.65 -2.23 -8.65
N ARG A 206 -7.72 -1.42 -8.63
CA ARG A 206 -8.14 -0.64 -9.81
C ARG A 206 -7.10 0.38 -10.26
N LEU A 207 -6.34 0.97 -9.33
CA LEU A 207 -5.23 1.85 -9.66
C LEU A 207 -4.17 1.05 -10.41
N MET A 208 -3.75 -0.08 -9.85
CA MET A 208 -2.69 -0.90 -10.43
C MET A 208 -3.09 -1.53 -11.76
N ASP A 209 -4.31 -2.06 -11.91
CA ASP A 209 -4.82 -2.58 -13.17
C ASP A 209 -4.80 -1.52 -14.29
N ARG A 210 -5.06 -0.25 -13.96
CA ARG A 210 -5.01 0.84 -14.95
C ARG A 210 -3.58 1.17 -15.35
N VAL A 211 -2.65 1.14 -14.41
CA VAL A 211 -1.23 1.42 -14.68
C VAL A 211 -0.61 0.25 -15.45
N LEU A 212 -0.96 -0.99 -15.12
CA LEU A 212 -0.43 -2.19 -15.76
C LEU A 212 -1.20 -2.63 -17.01
N ALA A 213 -2.33 -2.01 -17.34
CA ALA A 213 -3.09 -2.31 -18.56
C ALA A 213 -2.25 -2.36 -19.85
N PRO A 214 -1.24 -1.48 -20.07
CA PRO A 214 -0.35 -1.57 -21.23
C PRO A 214 0.69 -2.70 -21.15
N HIS A 215 0.83 -3.34 -19.99
CA HIS A 215 1.89 -4.28 -19.63
C HIS A 215 1.37 -5.69 -19.29
N MET A 216 0.08 -5.96 -19.50
CA MET A 216 -0.59 -7.20 -19.07
C MET A 216 0.04 -8.50 -19.59
N ASP A 217 0.80 -8.44 -20.68
CA ASP A 217 1.52 -9.59 -21.25
C ASP A 217 2.69 -10.07 -20.37
N TYR A 218 3.24 -9.20 -19.51
CA TYR A 218 4.43 -9.46 -18.71
C TYR A 218 4.39 -8.82 -17.31
N ALA A 219 3.26 -8.25 -16.91
CA ALA A 219 3.06 -7.68 -15.59
C ALA A 219 1.63 -7.93 -15.11
N ALA A 220 1.47 -8.14 -13.80
CA ALA A 220 0.18 -8.31 -13.16
C ALA A 220 0.20 -7.73 -11.75
N ALA A 221 -0.89 -7.07 -11.37
CA ALA A 221 -1.11 -6.58 -10.02
C ALA A 221 -1.78 -7.68 -9.20
N TYR A 222 -1.08 -8.28 -8.25
CA TYR A 222 -1.66 -9.24 -7.33
C TYR A 222 -0.99 -9.14 -5.96
N ILE A 223 -1.67 -8.47 -5.02
CA ILE A 223 -1.15 -8.08 -3.69
C ILE A 223 0.05 -7.10 -3.83
N ASP A 224 1.10 -7.52 -4.54
CA ASP A 224 2.23 -6.74 -5.04
C ASP A 224 2.19 -6.64 -6.58
N ASP A 225 3.01 -5.75 -7.14
CA ASP A 225 3.14 -5.60 -8.59
C ASP A 225 4.23 -6.53 -9.12
N ILE A 226 3.83 -7.57 -9.85
CA ILE A 226 4.72 -8.61 -10.35
C ILE A 226 4.99 -8.40 -11.83
N ILE A 227 6.28 -8.39 -12.20
CA ILE A 227 6.77 -8.34 -13.58
C ILE A 227 7.50 -9.64 -13.87
N TYR A 228 7.22 -10.29 -14.99
CA TYR A 228 7.74 -11.62 -15.28
C TYR A 228 8.10 -11.78 -16.77
N THR A 229 9.30 -12.29 -17.05
CA THR A 229 9.79 -12.51 -18.43
C THR A 229 10.74 -13.72 -18.52
N GLU A 230 10.99 -14.23 -19.74
CA GLU A 230 11.90 -15.36 -19.99
C GLU A 230 13.36 -14.94 -20.22
N GLU A 231 13.57 -13.73 -20.73
CA GLU A 231 14.88 -13.22 -21.15
C GLU A 231 15.23 -11.93 -20.40
N TRP A 232 16.49 -11.81 -19.96
CA TRP A 232 16.95 -10.69 -19.16
C TRP A 232 16.81 -9.33 -19.86
N ALA A 233 17.12 -9.26 -21.15
CA ALA A 233 17.00 -8.02 -21.92
C ALA A 233 15.55 -7.53 -21.98
N ASN A 234 14.60 -8.45 -22.14
CA ASN A 234 13.17 -8.14 -22.10
C ASN A 234 12.72 -7.76 -20.70
N HIS A 235 13.28 -8.41 -19.66
CA HIS A 235 13.00 -8.09 -18.26
C HIS A 235 13.37 -6.64 -17.91
N LEU A 236 14.55 -6.20 -18.34
CA LEU A 236 15.01 -4.83 -18.09
C LEU A 236 14.15 -3.80 -18.82
N GLN A 237 13.72 -4.10 -20.05
CA GLN A 237 12.79 -3.25 -20.81
C GLN A 237 11.41 -3.19 -20.16
N ALA A 238 10.89 -4.33 -19.70
CA ALA A 238 9.63 -4.42 -18.98
C ALA A 238 9.66 -3.60 -17.68
N LEU A 239 10.72 -3.76 -16.87
CA LEU A 239 10.94 -2.97 -15.66
C LEU A 239 10.97 -1.47 -15.96
N ARG A 240 11.76 -1.05 -16.97
CA ARG A 240 11.82 0.35 -17.38
C ARG A 240 10.45 0.88 -17.80
N ALA A 241 9.69 0.12 -18.59
CA ALA A 241 8.38 0.54 -19.08
C ALA A 241 7.37 0.70 -17.93
N VAL A 242 7.31 -0.27 -17.01
CA VAL A 242 6.41 -0.25 -15.86
C VAL A 242 6.78 0.87 -14.88
N ILE A 243 8.06 1.01 -14.51
CA ILE A 243 8.53 2.09 -13.62
C ILE A 243 8.26 3.46 -14.26
N HIS A 244 8.47 3.57 -15.57
CA HIS A 244 8.17 4.81 -16.30
C HIS A 244 6.68 5.15 -16.28
N ASP A 245 5.78 4.17 -16.44
CA ASP A 245 4.33 4.43 -16.42
C ASP A 245 3.78 4.64 -15.00
N LEU A 246 4.40 4.05 -13.98
CA LEU A 246 4.16 4.36 -12.57
C LEU A 246 4.65 5.77 -12.19
N ARG A 247 5.82 6.17 -12.72
CA ARG A 247 6.35 7.53 -12.61
C ARG A 247 5.49 8.54 -13.36
N ARG A 248 4.94 8.16 -14.50
CA ARG A 248 4.03 9.02 -15.27
C ARG A 248 2.73 9.20 -14.50
N LYS A 249 2.22 10.43 -14.58
CA LYS A 249 0.91 10.79 -14.04
C LYS A 249 -0.14 9.83 -14.60
N ALA A 250 -0.65 8.92 -13.78
CA ALA A 250 -1.79 8.09 -14.13
C ALA A 250 -2.89 9.00 -14.73
N PRO A 251 -3.43 8.68 -15.91
CA PRO A 251 -4.31 9.58 -16.66
C PRO A 251 -5.64 9.77 -15.92
N GLY A 252 -5.67 10.74 -15.01
CA GLY A 252 -6.88 11.32 -14.44
C GLY A 252 -7.19 12.64 -15.14
N CYS A 253 -8.47 12.89 -15.45
CA CYS A 253 -8.94 14.16 -16.00
C CYS A 253 -8.59 15.31 -15.03
N VAL A 254 -7.53 16.08 -15.33
CA VAL A 254 -7.15 17.29 -14.58
C VAL A 254 -8.05 18.44 -15.05
N LYS A 255 -8.85 19.01 -14.14
CA LYS A 255 -9.38 20.37 -14.32
C LYS A 255 -8.22 21.35 -14.21
N LYS A 256 -8.10 22.27 -15.18
CA LYS A 256 -7.07 23.32 -15.22
C LYS A 256 -7.13 24.18 -13.95
N GLY A 257 -5.99 24.35 -13.29
CA GLY A 257 -5.72 25.41 -12.31
C GLY A 257 -5.58 24.92 -10.88
N GLN A 258 -4.36 24.49 -10.51
CA GLN A 258 -3.77 24.67 -9.17
C GLN A 258 -2.27 24.33 -9.21
N GLU A 259 -1.51 25.11 -8.45
CA GLU A 259 -0.05 25.25 -8.41
C GLU A 259 0.67 24.07 -7.73
N GLU A 260 1.93 23.86 -8.13
CA GLU A 260 2.89 22.79 -7.80
C GLU A 260 2.48 21.34 -8.17
N PRO A 261 3.36 20.55 -8.83
CA PRO A 261 3.01 19.18 -9.17
C PRO A 261 3.07 18.28 -7.92
N PRO A 262 1.99 17.57 -7.53
CA PRO A 262 2.12 16.49 -6.56
C PRO A 262 3.07 15.40 -7.06
N ASN A 263 3.85 14.85 -6.13
CA ASN A 263 4.93 13.86 -6.33
C ASN A 263 4.45 12.58 -7.04
N PRO A 264 5.33 11.90 -7.81
CA PRO A 264 5.03 10.64 -8.50
C PRO A 264 4.67 9.51 -7.52
N ILE A 265 4.22 8.35 -8.03
CA ILE A 265 4.08 7.15 -7.18
C ILE A 265 5.47 6.72 -6.71
N GLU A 266 5.60 6.44 -5.42
CA GLU A 266 6.89 6.18 -4.75
C GLU A 266 7.04 4.71 -4.36
N PHE A 267 8.26 4.19 -4.47
CA PHE A 267 8.62 2.79 -4.21
C PHE A 267 9.51 2.66 -2.97
N GLU A 268 9.29 1.59 -2.22
CA GLU A 268 10.08 1.28 -1.03
C GLU A 268 11.22 0.34 -1.39
N VAL A 269 10.92 -0.72 -2.15
CA VAL A 269 11.88 -1.75 -2.54
C VAL A 269 11.52 -2.30 -3.91
N MET A 270 12.54 -2.53 -4.75
CA MET A 270 12.43 -3.39 -5.93
C MET A 270 13.21 -4.68 -5.67
N LYS A 271 12.53 -5.83 -5.78
CA LYS A 271 13.17 -7.15 -5.66
C LYS A 271 13.17 -7.85 -7.01
N ILE A 272 14.28 -8.52 -7.35
CA ILE A 272 14.41 -9.33 -8.58
C ILE A 272 14.76 -10.76 -8.16
N PHE A 273 13.97 -11.71 -8.67
CA PHE A 273 14.04 -13.14 -8.41
C PHE A 273 14.20 -13.93 -9.71
N LEU A 274 14.77 -15.14 -9.60
CA LEU A 274 14.73 -16.13 -10.67
C LEU A 274 13.45 -16.98 -10.54
N GLY A 275 12.80 -17.26 -11.67
CA GLY A 275 11.47 -17.88 -11.73
C GLY A 275 11.36 -19.29 -11.15
N SER A 276 12.48 -19.99 -10.98
CA SER A 276 12.53 -21.27 -10.26
C SER A 276 12.20 -21.15 -8.77
N TYR A 277 12.27 -19.95 -8.18
CA TYR A 277 12.19 -19.73 -6.73
C TYR A 277 10.79 -19.33 -6.26
N MET A 278 10.09 -18.47 -7.01
CA MET A 278 8.70 -18.05 -6.69
C MET A 278 7.69 -19.20 -6.76
N LYS A 279 8.00 -20.27 -7.51
CA LYS A 279 7.16 -21.48 -7.57
C LYS A 279 6.99 -22.17 -6.21
N ASN A 280 7.93 -22.00 -5.28
CA ASN A 280 7.85 -22.55 -3.92
C ASN A 280 7.18 -21.58 -2.93
N TYR A 281 7.03 -20.29 -3.30
CA TYR A 281 6.46 -19.24 -2.45
C TYR A 281 4.96 -19.04 -2.67
N LEU A 282 4.43 -19.48 -3.82
CA LEU A 282 3.03 -19.37 -4.22
C LEU A 282 2.27 -20.71 -4.14
N GLN A 283 2.91 -21.77 -3.63
CA GLN A 283 2.30 -23.08 -3.32
C GLN A 283 2.04 -23.19 -1.82
#